data_AF-Q86QJ8-F1
#
_entry.id   AF-Q86QJ8-F1
#
_cell.length_a   1.000
_cell.length_b   1.000
_cell.length_c   1.000
_cell.angle_alpha   90.00
_cell.angle_beta   90.00
_cell.angle_gamma   90.00
#
_symmetry.space_group_name_H-M   'P 1'
#
loop_
_entity.id
_entity.type
_entity.pdbx_description
1 polymer ?
#
loop_
_entity_poly.entity_id
_entity_poly.type
_entity_poly.pdbx_seq_one_letter_code
_entity_poly.pdbx_strand_id
1 'polypeptide(L)'
;FTMTLANIYMLKWEQLLIEHQKSHNALYGRYIDDVFMTINLSIEQMHILLDVANRKDENIRITRSLGTTIEFLDVAVHNNQGQLKTTVF
;
A
#
# COMPACT_ATOMS: atom_id res chain seq x y z
N PHE A 1 -21.93 4.68 10.48
CA PHE A 1 -22.41 4.34 9.11
C PHE A 1 -21.41 4.78 8.04
N THR A 2 -20.96 6.04 8.05
CA THR A 2 -20.00 6.59 7.07
C THR A 2 -18.67 5.82 7.00
N MET A 3 -18.05 5.49 8.14
CA MET A 3 -16.80 4.72 8.16
C MET A 3 -16.95 3.31 7.57
N THR A 4 -18.09 2.67 7.76
CA THR A 4 -18.38 1.34 7.20
C THR A 4 -18.47 1.41 5.68
N LEU A 5 -19.19 2.41 5.16
CA LEU A 5 -19.31 2.62 3.71
C LEU A 5 -17.95 2.96 3.08
N ALA A 6 -17.16 3.81 3.71
CA ALA A 6 -15.81 4.12 3.28
C ALA A 6 -14.94 2.86 3.23
N ASN A 7 -14.98 2.01 4.25
CA ASN A 7 -14.22 0.75 4.28
C ASN A 7 -14.65 -0.23 3.18
N ILE A 8 -15.95 -0.37 2.91
CA ILE A 8 -16.46 -1.23 1.83
C ILE A 8 -15.99 -0.72 0.46
N TYR A 9 -16.06 0.60 0.27
CA TYR A 9 -15.66 1.22 -0.98
C TYR A 9 -14.14 1.12 -1.19
N MET A 10 -13.34 1.41 -0.16
CA MET A 10 -11.89 1.25 -0.20
C MET A 10 -11.48 -0.19 -0.50
N LEU A 11 -12.16 -1.19 0.07
CA LEU A 11 -11.91 -2.61 -0.21
C LEU A 11 -12.08 -2.95 -1.71
N LYS A 12 -13.11 -2.40 -2.36
CA LYS A 12 -13.33 -2.59 -3.80
C LYS A 12 -12.30 -1.83 -4.64
N TRP A 13 -11.90 -0.65 -4.18
CA TRP A 13 -10.89 0.16 -4.85
C TRP A 13 -9.51 -0.51 -4.80
N GLU A 14 -9.11 -1.07 -3.65
CA GLU A 14 -7.79 -1.66 -3.42
C GLU A 14 -7.63 -3.10 -3.95
N GLN A 15 -8.71 -3.72 -4.41
CA GLN A 15 -8.73 -5.14 -4.79
C GLN A 15 -7.60 -5.56 -5.74
N LEU A 16 -7.29 -4.73 -6.76
CA LEU A 16 -6.21 -5.00 -7.71
C LEU A 16 -4.82 -4.98 -7.04
N LEU A 17 -4.61 -4.08 -6.07
CA LEU A 17 -3.37 -4.01 -5.32
C LEU A 17 -3.23 -5.24 -4.42
N ILE A 18 -4.30 -5.64 -3.74
CA ILE A 18 -4.31 -6.84 -2.89
C ILE A 18 -4.02 -8.10 -3.71
N GLU A 19 -4.65 -8.26 -4.88
CA GLU A 19 -4.44 -9.41 -5.76
C GLU A 19 -3.01 -9.46 -6.31
N HIS A 20 -2.46 -8.30 -6.68
CA HIS A 20 -1.06 -8.18 -7.05
C HIS A 20 -0.13 -8.62 -5.92
N GLN A 21 -0.34 -8.17 -4.68
CA GLN A 21 0.54 -8.57 -3.57
C GLN A 21 0.42 -10.05 -3.21
N LYS A 22 -0.80 -10.59 -3.22
CA LYS A 22 -1.03 -12.02 -2.96
C LYS A 22 -0.31 -12.91 -3.97
N SER A 23 -0.32 -12.55 -5.25
CA SER A 23 0.37 -13.31 -6.30
C SER A 23 1.90 -13.24 -6.21
N HIS A 24 2.46 -12.21 -5.58
CA HIS A 24 3.91 -11.99 -5.46
C HIS A 24 4.47 -12.30 -4.06
N ASN A 25 3.66 -12.93 -3.19
CA ASN A 25 3.99 -13.19 -1.78
C ASN A 25 4.48 -11.94 -1.03
N ALA A 26 3.87 -10.80 -1.36
CA ALA A 26 4.16 -9.51 -0.78
C ALA A 26 3.13 -9.13 0.29
N LEU A 27 3.50 -8.20 1.16
CA LEU A 27 2.62 -7.73 2.22
C LEU A 27 1.73 -6.61 1.71
N TYR A 28 0.49 -6.60 2.20
CA TYR A 28 -0.45 -5.51 2.06
C TYR A 28 -1.14 -5.30 3.40
N GLY A 29 -1.14 -4.08 3.90
CA GLY A 29 -1.88 -3.71 5.09
C GLY A 29 -2.52 -2.33 4.92
N ARG A 30 -3.69 -2.18 5.53
CA ARG A 30 -4.44 -0.93 5.53
C ARG A 30 -4.93 -0.63 6.93
N TYR A 31 -4.84 0.63 7.33
CA TYR A 31 -5.45 1.17 8.52
C TYR A 31 -6.21 2.44 8.14
N ILE A 32 -7.55 2.36 8.15
CA ILE A 32 -8.43 3.44 7.69
C ILE A 32 -8.07 3.87 6.25
N ASP A 33 -7.38 5.00 6.09
CA ASP A 33 -6.94 5.63 4.86
C ASP A 33 -5.45 5.41 4.56
N ASP A 34 -4.66 4.97 5.54
CA ASP A 34 -3.26 4.63 5.35
C ASP A 34 -3.09 3.21 4.81
N VAL A 35 -2.25 3.08 3.77
CA VAL A 35 -1.92 1.79 3.16
C VAL A 35 -0.40 1.62 3.15
N PHE A 36 0.06 0.43 3.55
CA PHE A 36 1.43 -0.01 3.33
C PHE A 36 1.45 -1.31 2.52
N MET A 37 2.45 -1.46 1.68
CA MET A 37 2.68 -2.71 0.97
C MET A 37 4.14 -2.88 0.58
N THR A 38 4.58 -4.13 0.46
CA THR A 38 5.86 -4.45 -0.18
C THR A 38 5.64 -4.77 -1.64
N ILE A 39 6.67 -4.55 -2.47
CA ILE A 39 6.61 -4.83 -3.91
C ILE A 39 7.96 -5.40 -4.35
N ASN A 40 7.90 -6.42 -5.20
CA ASN A 40 9.05 -7.04 -5.87
C ASN A 40 9.08 -6.67 -7.37
N LEU A 41 8.99 -5.38 -7.67
CA LEU A 41 9.03 -4.82 -9.02
C LEU A 41 10.14 -3.78 -9.13
N SER A 42 10.52 -3.42 -10.36
CA SER A 42 11.37 -2.25 -10.58
C SER A 42 10.65 -0.96 -10.13
N ILE A 43 11.42 0.08 -9.83
CA ILE A 43 10.89 1.39 -9.44
C ILE A 43 9.93 1.94 -10.53
N GLU A 44 10.26 1.76 -11.81
CA GLU A 44 9.42 2.20 -12.93
C GLU A 44 8.07 1.46 -12.96
N GLN A 45 8.09 0.13 -12.82
CA GLN A 45 6.87 -0.67 -12.77
C GLN A 45 6.01 -0.32 -11.55
N MET A 46 6.65 -0.02 -10.42
CA MET A 46 5.98 0.44 -9.21
C MET A 46 5.27 1.79 -9.43
N HIS A 47 5.93 2.75 -10.09
CA HIS A 47 5.30 4.01 -10.46
C HIS A 47 4.10 3.81 -11.37
N ILE A 48 4.21 2.95 -12.40
CA ILE A 48 3.10 2.64 -13.32
C ILE A 48 1.91 2.05 -12.55
N LEU A 49 2.14 1.06 -11.69
CA LEU A 49 1.09 0.43 -10.89
C LEU A 49 0.37 1.45 -10.00
N LEU A 50 1.13 2.32 -9.32
CA LEU A 50 0.58 3.36 -8.46
C LEU A 50 -0.13 4.47 -9.27
N ASP A 51 0.33 4.80 -10.47
CA ASP A 51 -0.32 5.75 -11.36
C ASP A 51 -1.64 5.20 -11.92
N VAL A 52 -1.73 3.88 -12.14
CA VAL A 52 -2.99 3.21 -12.50
C VAL A 52 -3.97 3.28 -11.33
N ALA A 53 -3.53 2.94 -10.12
CA ALA A 53 -4.36 3.03 -8.92
C ALA A 53 -4.88 4.46 -8.69
N ASN A 54 -4.01 5.45 -8.83
CA ASN A 54 -4.32 6.87 -8.64
C ASN A 54 -5.25 7.47 -9.71
N ARG A 55 -5.45 6.76 -10.84
CA ARG A 55 -6.38 7.17 -11.92
C ARG A 55 -7.69 6.37 -11.89
N LYS A 56 -7.82 5.38 -11.01
CA LYS A 56 -8.97 4.47 -10.96
C LYS A 56 -10.26 5.19 -10.57
N ASP A 57 -10.16 6.23 -9.74
CA ASP A 57 -11.30 7.06 -9.34
C ASP A 57 -10.85 8.51 -9.22
N GLU A 58 -11.61 9.43 -9.82
CA GLU A 58 -11.31 10.87 -9.80
C GLU A 58 -11.44 11.49 -8.41
N ASN A 59 -12.19 10.85 -7.51
CA ASN A 59 -12.43 11.31 -6.15
C ASN A 59 -11.38 10.80 -5.16
N ILE A 60 -10.52 9.84 -5.57
CA ILE A 60 -9.45 9.31 -4.73
C ILE A 60 -8.10 9.75 -5.28
N ARG A 61 -7.36 10.51 -4.47
CA ARG A 61 -5.96 10.87 -4.75
C ARG A 61 -5.04 10.13 -3.80
N ILE A 62 -4.08 9.39 -4.35
CA ILE A 62 -3.04 8.72 -3.57
C ILE A 62 -1.85 9.67 -3.41
N THR A 63 -1.40 9.83 -2.17
CA THR A 63 -0.05 10.32 -1.85
C THR A 63 0.83 9.11 -1.57
N ARG A 64 2.03 9.05 -2.17
CA ARG A 64 2.92 7.89 -2.08
C ARG A 64 4.29 8.28 -1.57
N SER A 65 4.84 7.43 -0.70
CA SER A 65 6.25 7.44 -0.30
C SER A 65 6.84 6.06 -0.61
N LEU A 66 8.01 6.05 -1.25
CA LEU A 66 8.69 4.83 -1.69
C LEU A 66 10.07 4.78 -1.07
N GLY A 67 10.47 3.63 -0.54
CA GLY A 67 11.80 3.47 0.03
C GLY A 67 12.02 2.09 0.66
N THR A 68 13.25 1.87 1.10
CA THR A 68 13.60 0.70 1.92
C THR A 68 13.17 0.86 3.38
N THR A 69 12.74 2.06 3.78
CA THR A 69 12.18 2.36 5.09
C THR A 69 10.90 3.13 4.89
N ILE A 70 9.84 2.74 5.60
CA ILE A 70 8.57 3.46 5.64
C ILE A 70 8.10 3.58 7.08
N GLU A 71 7.40 4.67 7.38
CA GLU A 71 6.65 4.84 8.63
C GLU A 71 5.20 4.51 8.33
N PHE A 72 4.60 3.65 9.14
CA PHE A 72 3.20 3.27 9.06
C PHE A 72 2.62 3.23 10.48
N LEU A 73 1.73 4.18 10.77
CA LEU A 73 1.30 4.48 12.14
C LEU A 73 2.52 4.77 13.03
N ASP A 74 2.59 4.19 14.23
CA ASP A 74 3.72 4.34 15.16
C ASP A 74 4.84 3.29 14.93
N VAL A 75 4.89 2.69 13.74
CA VAL A 75 5.85 1.63 13.40
C VAL A 75 6.71 2.03 12.21
N ALA A 76 8.03 2.03 12.41
CA ALA A 76 8.99 2.08 11.32
C ALA A 76 9.25 0.67 10.80
N VAL A 77 9.01 0.45 9.51
CA VAL A 77 9.30 -0.80 8.80
C VAL A 77 10.51 -0.59 7.92
N HIS A 78 11.54 -1.40 8.11
CA HIS A 78 12.77 -1.38 7.33
C HIS A 78 12.95 -2.71 6.58
N ASN A 79 13.17 -2.63 5.27
CA ASN A 79 13.54 -3.75 4.43
C ASN A 79 15.06 -3.91 4.40
N ASN A 80 15.55 -4.90 5.12
CA ASN A 80 16.94 -5.31 5.12
C ASN A 80 17.11 -6.55 4.21
N GLN A 81 17.40 -6.31 2.93
CA GLN A 81 17.69 -7.36 1.94
C GLN A 81 16.62 -8.46 1.86
N GLY A 82 15.34 -8.08 1.90
CA GLY A 82 14.20 -9.01 1.84
C GLY A 82 13.68 -9.45 3.21
N GLN A 83 14.36 -9.09 4.30
CA GLN A 83 13.84 -9.26 5.66
C GLN A 83 13.27 -7.94 6.18
N LEU A 84 11.98 -7.94 6.52
CA LEU A 84 11.34 -6.79 7.15
C LEU A 84 11.65 -6.79 8.65
N LYS A 85 12.20 -5.68 9.14
CA LYS A 85 12.39 -5.40 10.55
C LYS A 85 11.48 -4.25 10.95
N THR A 86 10.82 -4.37 12.10
CA THR A 86 9.94 -3.34 12.64
C THR A 86 10.52 -2.75 13.91
N THR A 87 10.34 -1.45 14.10
CA THR A 87 10.67 -0.75 15.35
C THR A 87 9.46 0.09 15.76
N VAL A 88 9.10 0.03 17.04
CA VAL A 88 8.00 0.81 17.64
C VAL A 88 8.61 1.93 18.45
N PHE A 89 8.04 3.13 18.39
CA PHE A 89 8.47 4.30 19.15
C PHE A 89 7.59 4.54 20.39
#